data_AF-A0AAW8JG04-F1
#
_entry.id   AF-A0AAW8JG04-F1
#
_cell.length_a   1.000
_cell.length_b   1.000
_cell.length_c   1.000
_cell.angle_alpha   90.00
_cell.angle_beta   90.00
_cell.angle_gamma   90.00
#
_symmetry.space_group_name_H-M   'P 1'
#
loop_
_entity.id
_entity.type
_entity.pdbx_description
1 polymer ?
#
loop_
_entity_poly.entity_id
_entity_poly.type
_entity_poly.pdbx_seq_one_letter_code
_entity_poly.pdbx_strand_id
1 'polypeptide(L)'
;MQTKFKLAICKLFLFSLMITLIISVWNFLYSPYIDKYFSFDNGRMELIEKVNKSESTTEESSKIGDWGTFGDFIGGTLNPIIGLISILLLFATWSLTAKTLNFTKKELENSNDLLKTQQFDAMFWGLIGNLENIEKSLYDKNEDGQVVLDLLYRNVFQNGIEKENIVQLKRNVILQNAELSKYFIYLYQILKNIDESLKSGSLEERFRLQKSYSNILRATLSTKVLQLLAINSCEEFDSYRGYLEKYNFFEHMPFYIVGFERALNVTLLFSLKSYSYDVYGNSKYYSEFVSKSNMNLIFENSEVNNLSSFLDIIFSKIDEKKICKVKVVDNPDYDYLEFYAKYDGELNIYEAKNRIIQFEEKGLFPKKNQILPKEKLDFVLTQIGVEFNLLDQTFIINPFDSQILFKKENPL
;
A
#
# COMPACT_ATOMS: atom_id res chain seq x y z
N MET A 1 37.52 2.09 -3.73
CA MET A 1 38.88 1.80 -4.26
C MET A 1 40.03 2.08 -3.27
N GLN A 2 39.91 3.02 -2.33
CA GLN A 2 40.98 3.41 -1.39
C GLN A 2 41.41 2.37 -0.33
N THR A 3 40.55 1.43 0.07
CA THR A 3 40.85 0.43 1.13
C THR A 3 41.76 -0.71 0.67
N LYS A 4 41.67 -1.14 -0.59
CA LYS A 4 42.56 -2.18 -1.15
C LYS A 4 44.02 -1.71 -1.20
N PHE A 5 44.26 -0.42 -1.48
CA PHE A 5 45.59 0.17 -1.62
C PHE A 5 46.34 0.27 -0.28
N LYS A 6 45.67 0.72 0.80
CA LYS A 6 46.27 0.78 2.15
C LYS A 6 46.63 -0.61 2.72
N LEU A 7 45.84 -1.64 2.39
CA LEU A 7 46.12 -3.00 2.86
C LEU A 7 47.35 -3.61 2.16
N ALA A 8 47.56 -3.30 0.89
CA ALA A 8 48.74 -3.72 0.14
C ALA A 8 50.02 -3.08 0.69
N ILE A 9 49.99 -1.78 1.03
CA ILE A 9 51.13 -1.04 1.60
C ILE A 9 51.55 -1.60 2.96
N CYS A 10 50.59 -1.96 3.82
CA CYS A 10 50.89 -2.53 5.14
C CYS A 10 51.52 -3.94 5.04
N LYS A 11 51.05 -4.75 4.07
CA LYS A 11 51.67 -6.05 3.75
C LYS A 11 53.08 -5.89 3.18
N LEU A 12 53.28 -4.93 2.28
CA LEU A 12 54.59 -4.62 1.70
C LEU A 12 55.56 -4.14 2.79
N PHE A 13 55.09 -3.33 3.74
CA PHE A 13 55.89 -2.83 4.85
C PHE A 13 56.29 -3.93 5.83
N LEU A 14 55.36 -4.82 6.23
CA LEU A 14 55.67 -5.96 7.10
C LEU A 14 56.63 -6.95 6.42
N PHE A 15 56.44 -7.20 5.13
CA PHE A 15 57.34 -8.07 4.34
C PHE A 15 58.72 -7.44 4.17
N SER A 16 58.78 -6.14 3.91
CA SER A 16 60.02 -5.36 3.89
C SER A 16 60.73 -5.39 5.24
N LEU A 17 60.00 -5.20 6.35
CA LEU A 17 60.55 -5.26 7.70
C LEU A 17 61.17 -6.63 7.98
N MET A 18 60.48 -7.70 7.59
CA MET A 18 60.97 -9.07 7.72
C MET A 18 62.25 -9.32 6.90
N ILE A 19 62.28 -8.86 5.64
CA ILE A 19 63.47 -8.96 4.79
C ILE A 19 64.63 -8.17 5.38
N THR A 20 64.38 -6.94 5.87
CA THR A 20 65.44 -6.13 6.49
C THR A 20 65.95 -6.74 7.80
N LEU A 21 65.10 -7.41 8.58
CA LEU A 21 65.50 -8.13 9.78
C LEU A 21 66.41 -9.31 9.42
N ILE A 22 66.02 -10.09 8.40
CA ILE A 22 66.80 -11.23 7.90
C ILE A 22 68.15 -10.77 7.35
N ILE A 23 68.19 -9.70 6.55
CA ILE A 23 69.43 -9.14 5.99
C ILE A 23 70.33 -8.56 7.09
N SER A 24 69.75 -7.87 8.08
CA SER A 24 70.50 -7.30 9.21
C SER A 24 71.13 -8.40 10.07
N VAL A 25 70.37 -9.45 10.37
CA VAL A 25 70.86 -10.63 11.09
C VAL A 25 71.94 -11.34 10.27
N TRP A 26 71.76 -11.50 8.96
CA TRP A 26 72.79 -12.08 8.09
C TRP A 26 74.08 -11.26 8.12
N ASN A 27 74.01 -9.95 7.91
CA ASN A 27 75.18 -9.09 7.79
C ASN A 27 75.89 -8.83 9.12
N PHE A 28 75.16 -8.74 10.24
CA PHE A 28 75.73 -8.34 11.53
C PHE A 28 76.11 -9.53 12.42
N LEU A 29 75.41 -10.66 12.27
CA LEU A 29 75.57 -11.83 13.15
C LEU A 29 76.22 -13.00 12.41
N TYR A 30 75.75 -13.35 11.20
CA TYR A 30 76.23 -14.54 10.49
C TYR A 30 77.48 -14.29 9.64
N SER A 31 77.52 -13.25 8.81
CA SER A 31 78.66 -12.92 7.94
C SER A 31 79.98 -12.77 8.72
N PRO A 32 80.08 -11.92 9.76
CA PRO A 32 81.35 -11.75 10.48
C PRO A 32 81.74 -12.99 11.30
N TYR A 33 80.79 -13.85 11.66
CA TYR A 33 81.09 -15.13 12.30
C TYR A 33 81.64 -16.13 11.26
N ILE A 34 80.98 -16.25 10.10
CA ILE A 34 81.43 -17.12 9.01
C ILE A 34 82.82 -16.69 8.53
N ASP A 35 83.05 -15.40 8.31
CA ASP A 35 84.34 -14.84 7.84
C ASP A 35 85.49 -15.07 8.85
N LYS A 36 85.17 -15.25 10.14
CA LYS A 36 86.15 -15.46 11.22
C LYS A 36 86.54 -16.92 11.40
N TYR A 37 85.67 -17.85 11.02
CA TYR A 37 85.87 -19.30 11.23
C TYR A 37 86.03 -20.09 9.94
N PHE A 38 85.60 -19.56 8.79
CA PHE A 38 85.64 -20.22 7.48
C PHE A 38 86.36 -19.35 6.45
N SER A 39 87.24 -19.96 5.66
CA SER A 39 87.83 -19.38 4.46
C SER A 39 87.21 -20.03 3.23
N PHE A 40 86.97 -19.24 2.20
CA PHE A 40 86.37 -19.69 0.95
C PHE A 40 87.43 -19.66 -0.14
N ASP A 41 87.94 -20.83 -0.52
CA ASP A 41 88.95 -20.93 -1.58
C ASP A 41 88.53 -21.98 -2.62
N ASN A 42 88.59 -21.62 -3.90
CA ASN A 42 88.23 -22.47 -5.05
C ASN A 42 86.94 -23.32 -4.90
N GLY A 43 85.87 -22.76 -4.32
CA GLY A 43 84.57 -23.41 -4.21
C GLY A 43 84.45 -24.45 -3.08
N ARG A 44 85.41 -24.49 -2.14
CA ARG A 44 85.33 -25.31 -0.93
C ARG A 44 85.41 -24.42 0.32
N MET A 45 84.60 -24.75 1.34
CA MET A 45 84.67 -24.07 2.64
C MET A 45 85.64 -24.82 3.55
N GLU A 46 86.69 -24.13 4.01
CA GLU A 46 87.69 -24.69 4.92
C GLU A 46 87.72 -23.90 6.24
N LEU A 47 87.82 -24.61 7.37
CA LEU A 47 87.89 -23.99 8.71
C LEU A 47 89.25 -23.33 8.93
N ILE A 48 89.27 -22.11 9.48
CA ILE A 48 90.51 -21.37 9.76
C ILE A 48 91.18 -21.95 11.01
N GLU A 49 92.28 -22.68 10.82
CA GLU A 49 93.05 -23.32 11.88
C GLU A 49 93.91 -22.28 12.66
N LYS A 50 93.60 -22.05 13.95
CA LYS A 50 94.51 -21.28 14.82
C LYS A 50 95.59 -22.20 15.40
N VAL A 51 96.71 -22.31 14.69
CA VAL A 51 97.90 -23.01 15.19
C VAL A 51 98.61 -22.15 16.25
N ASN A 52 98.51 -22.54 17.52
CA ASN A 52 99.57 -22.31 18.51
C ASN A 52 99.87 -23.67 19.18
N LYS A 53 101.06 -24.22 18.89
CA LYS A 53 101.67 -25.39 19.57
C LYS A 53 101.61 -25.19 21.10
N SER A 54 101.30 -26.18 21.92
CA SER A 54 101.83 -27.54 21.92
C SER A 54 101.01 -28.52 22.78
N GLU A 55 101.15 -29.80 22.43
CA GLU A 55 100.84 -31.04 23.16
C GLU A 55 99.47 -31.69 22.98
N SER A 56 99.52 -33.02 23.06
CA SER A 56 98.86 -34.01 22.21
C SER A 56 97.56 -34.58 22.76
N THR A 57 96.82 -35.21 21.83
CA THR A 57 95.61 -36.07 21.94
C THR A 57 94.26 -35.37 21.78
N THR A 58 93.43 -35.95 20.90
CA THR A 58 92.03 -35.63 20.56
C THR A 58 91.77 -34.42 19.66
N GLU A 59 92.12 -34.50 18.37
CA GLU A 59 91.77 -33.48 17.35
C GLU A 59 90.40 -33.69 16.65
N GLU A 60 89.64 -34.74 16.98
CA GLU A 60 88.27 -34.88 16.48
C GLU A 60 87.24 -34.06 17.26
N SER A 61 87.53 -33.70 18.53
CA SER A 61 86.57 -32.99 19.39
C SER A 61 86.49 -31.48 19.14
N SER A 62 87.51 -30.86 18.54
CA SER A 62 87.53 -29.41 18.28
C SER A 62 86.61 -29.02 17.10
N LYS A 63 86.68 -29.75 15.98
CA LYS A 63 85.83 -29.51 14.81
C LYS A 63 84.35 -29.72 15.13
N ILE A 64 84.02 -30.77 15.90
CA ILE A 64 82.65 -31.08 16.29
C ILE A 64 82.11 -30.02 17.28
N GLY A 65 82.95 -29.50 18.18
CA GLY A 65 82.58 -28.45 19.14
C GLY A 65 82.28 -27.10 18.47
N ASP A 66 83.05 -26.71 17.46
CA ASP A 66 82.84 -25.47 16.70
C ASP A 66 81.56 -25.53 15.85
N TRP A 67 81.29 -26.67 15.22
CA TRP A 67 80.01 -26.93 14.53
C TRP A 67 78.81 -26.97 15.50
N GLY A 68 78.99 -27.52 16.71
CA GLY A 68 77.98 -27.46 17.77
C GLY A 68 77.68 -26.03 18.20
N THR A 69 78.71 -25.21 18.41
CA THR A 69 78.57 -23.79 18.79
C THR A 69 77.88 -22.96 17.70
N PHE A 70 78.19 -23.22 16.42
CA PHE A 70 77.49 -22.59 15.30
C PHE A 70 76.02 -23.04 15.24
N GLY A 71 75.75 -24.33 15.45
CA GLY A 71 74.40 -24.88 15.54
C GLY A 71 73.58 -24.23 16.66
N ASP A 72 74.18 -24.02 17.84
CA ASP A 72 73.56 -23.34 18.98
C ASP A 72 73.26 -21.86 18.69
N PHE A 73 74.14 -21.17 17.96
CA PHE A 73 73.92 -19.79 17.52
C PHE A 73 72.78 -19.66 16.50
N ILE A 74 72.76 -20.56 15.50
CA ILE A 74 71.69 -20.64 14.49
C ILE A 74 70.37 -20.96 15.17
N GLY A 75 70.33 -22.00 16.00
CA GLY A 75 69.14 -22.43 16.72
C GLY A 75 68.63 -21.37 17.69
N GLY A 76 69.55 -20.71 18.41
CA GLY A 76 69.24 -19.67 19.40
C GLY A 76 68.68 -18.38 18.80
N THR A 77 69.05 -18.01 17.57
CA THR A 77 68.58 -16.79 16.91
C THR A 77 67.40 -17.04 15.97
N LEU A 78 67.35 -18.18 15.29
CA LEU A 78 66.29 -18.51 14.33
C LEU A 78 64.94 -18.73 15.03
N ASN A 79 64.94 -19.38 16.19
CA ASN A 79 63.71 -19.71 16.91
C ASN A 79 62.93 -18.45 17.38
N PRO A 80 63.57 -17.43 18.01
CA PRO A 80 62.92 -16.15 18.30
C PRO A 80 62.41 -15.40 17.05
N ILE A 81 63.16 -15.43 15.94
CA ILE A 81 62.75 -14.78 14.67
C ILE A 81 61.49 -15.44 14.11
N ILE A 82 61.46 -16.77 14.05
CA ILE A 82 60.28 -17.53 13.62
C ILE A 82 59.10 -17.28 14.57
N GLY A 83 59.34 -17.21 15.88
CA GLY A 83 58.33 -16.84 16.87
C GLY A 83 57.71 -15.46 16.59
N LEU A 84 58.54 -14.46 16.30
CA LEU A 84 58.09 -13.11 15.96
C LEU A 84 57.28 -13.08 14.65
N ILE A 85 57.73 -13.79 13.61
CA ILE A 85 56.96 -13.95 12.36
C ILE A 85 55.59 -14.57 12.64
N SER A 86 55.56 -15.63 13.45
CA SER A 86 54.33 -16.35 13.78
C SER A 86 53.32 -15.44 14.49
N ILE A 87 53.79 -14.59 15.42
CA ILE A 87 52.96 -13.60 16.10
C ILE A 87 52.43 -12.54 15.12
N LEU A 88 53.28 -12.03 14.21
CA LEU A 88 52.86 -11.06 13.19
C LEU A 88 51.82 -11.65 12.23
N LEU A 89 52.00 -12.90 11.79
CA LEU A 89 51.04 -13.61 10.95
C LEU A 89 49.72 -13.87 11.69
N LEU A 90 49.78 -14.20 12.97
CA LEU A 90 48.59 -14.40 13.81
C LEU A 90 47.81 -13.09 13.96
N PHE A 91 48.50 -11.97 14.19
CA PHE A 91 47.87 -10.64 14.25
C PHE A 91 47.27 -10.23 12.89
N ALA A 92 47.98 -10.48 11.79
CA ALA A 92 47.47 -10.22 10.44
C ALA A 92 46.22 -11.06 10.13
N THR A 93 46.24 -12.34 10.52
CA THR A 93 45.10 -13.26 10.39
C THR A 93 43.92 -12.77 11.21
N TRP A 94 44.14 -12.40 12.48
CA TRP A 94 43.12 -11.84 13.35
C TRP A 94 42.48 -10.58 12.76
N SER A 95 43.28 -9.65 12.22
CA SER A 95 42.77 -8.44 11.58
C SER A 95 41.90 -8.73 10.35
N LEU A 96 42.27 -9.74 9.56
CA LEU A 96 41.50 -10.18 8.39
C LEU A 96 40.19 -10.84 8.82
N THR A 97 40.25 -11.74 9.80
CA THR A 97 39.07 -12.43 10.36
C THR A 97 38.09 -11.42 10.97
N ALA A 98 38.57 -10.43 11.73
CA ALA A 98 37.75 -9.37 12.30
C ALA A 98 37.00 -8.56 11.22
N LYS A 99 37.68 -8.22 10.12
CA LYS A 99 37.04 -7.54 8.98
C LYS A 99 36.00 -8.43 8.30
N THR A 100 36.32 -9.70 8.10
CA THR A 100 35.42 -10.67 7.46
C THR A 100 34.15 -10.86 8.29
N LEU A 101 34.27 -10.94 9.62
CA LEU A 101 33.13 -11.00 10.53
C LEU A 101 32.23 -9.77 10.42
N ASN A 102 32.81 -8.57 10.36
CA ASN A 102 32.02 -7.34 10.19
C ASN A 102 31.27 -7.28 8.85
N PHE A 103 31.92 -7.70 7.76
CA PHE A 103 31.25 -7.81 6.46
C PHE A 103 30.14 -8.86 6.47
N THR A 104 30.41 -10.04 7.02
CA THR A 104 29.44 -11.14 7.14
C THR A 104 28.23 -10.71 7.98
N LYS A 105 28.46 -10.01 9.11
CA LYS A 105 27.39 -9.47 9.95
C LYS A 105 26.50 -8.51 9.16
N LYS A 106 27.10 -7.58 8.40
CA LYS A 106 26.35 -6.62 7.57
C LYS A 106 25.58 -7.30 6.45
N GLU A 107 26.16 -8.29 5.78
CA GLU A 107 25.46 -9.08 4.75
C GLU A 107 24.31 -9.88 5.35
N LEU A 108 24.48 -10.45 6.54
CA LEU A 108 23.44 -11.16 7.26
C LEU A 108 22.30 -10.22 7.68
N GLU A 109 22.60 -9.01 8.15
CA GLU A 109 21.59 -7.98 8.45
C GLU A 109 20.77 -7.62 7.19
N ASN A 110 21.43 -7.34 6.07
CA ASN A 110 20.75 -7.08 4.80
C ASN A 110 19.92 -8.28 4.32
N SER A 111 20.44 -9.50 4.47
CA SER A 111 19.73 -10.73 4.11
C SER A 111 18.51 -10.93 5.00
N ASN A 112 18.61 -10.64 6.30
CA ASN A 112 17.48 -10.73 7.23
C ASN A 112 16.37 -9.75 6.86
N ASP A 113 16.72 -8.53 6.47
CA ASP A 113 15.72 -7.53 6.07
C ASP A 113 15.05 -7.90 4.74
N LEU A 114 15.81 -8.39 3.76
CA LEU A 114 15.25 -8.92 2.52
C LEU A 114 14.34 -10.13 2.77
N LEU A 115 14.72 -11.03 3.69
CA LEU A 115 13.88 -12.16 4.09
C LEU A 115 12.57 -11.71 4.74
N LYS A 116 12.57 -10.68 5.59
CA LYS A 116 11.33 -10.13 6.17
C LYS A 116 10.40 -9.60 5.09
N THR A 117 10.92 -8.88 4.10
CA THR A 117 10.11 -8.39 2.97
C THR A 117 9.55 -9.54 2.16
N GLN A 118 10.35 -10.56 1.85
CA GLN A 118 9.88 -11.75 1.13
C GLN A 118 8.84 -12.56 1.91
N GLN A 119 9.01 -12.70 3.22
CA GLN A 119 8.03 -13.36 4.09
C GLN A 119 6.72 -12.58 4.10
N PHE A 120 6.81 -11.25 4.18
CA PHE A 120 5.63 -10.40 4.07
C PHE A 120 4.95 -10.53 2.70
N ASP A 121 5.70 -10.54 1.59
CA ASP A 121 5.14 -10.75 0.25
C ASP A 121 4.37 -12.07 0.16
N ALA A 122 4.99 -13.16 0.61
CA ALA A 122 4.35 -14.48 0.61
C ALA A 122 3.07 -14.49 1.47
N MET A 123 3.11 -13.86 2.65
CA MET A 123 1.94 -13.71 3.52
C MET A 123 0.85 -12.86 2.84
N PHE A 124 1.21 -11.70 2.28
CA PHE A 124 0.30 -10.78 1.62
C PHE A 124 -0.46 -11.44 0.47
N TRP A 125 0.26 -12.14 -0.42
CA TRP A 125 -0.38 -12.86 -1.53
C TRP A 125 -1.23 -14.03 -1.05
N GLY A 126 -0.81 -14.74 0.00
CA GLY A 126 -1.63 -15.76 0.63
C GLY A 126 -2.93 -15.20 1.22
N LEU A 127 -2.88 -14.02 1.84
CA LEU A 127 -4.07 -13.34 2.35
C LEU A 127 -4.98 -12.87 1.20
N ILE A 128 -4.44 -12.30 0.12
CA ILE A 128 -5.26 -11.92 -1.05
C ILE A 128 -5.93 -13.15 -1.66
N GLY A 129 -5.20 -14.26 -1.85
CA GLY A 129 -5.80 -15.48 -2.39
C GLY A 129 -6.94 -16.02 -1.52
N ASN A 130 -6.83 -15.91 -0.19
CA ASN A 130 -7.92 -16.26 0.71
C ASN A 130 -9.09 -15.27 0.64
N LEU A 131 -8.81 -13.97 0.53
CA LEU A 131 -9.82 -12.93 0.35
C LEU A 131 -10.64 -13.19 -0.92
N GLU A 132 -9.97 -13.47 -2.04
CA GLU A 132 -10.63 -13.82 -3.31
C GLU A 132 -11.47 -15.10 -3.20
N ASN A 133 -11.01 -16.10 -2.43
CA ASN A 133 -11.79 -17.31 -2.20
C ASN A 133 -13.06 -17.06 -1.37
N ILE A 134 -13.00 -16.15 -0.39
CA ILE A 134 -14.20 -15.68 0.32
C ILE A 134 -15.07 -14.85 -0.64
N GLU A 135 -14.50 -14.03 -1.52
CA GLU A 135 -15.29 -13.28 -2.49
C GLU A 135 -16.06 -14.20 -3.43
N LYS A 136 -15.46 -15.31 -3.86
CA LYS A 136 -16.14 -16.32 -4.70
C LYS A 136 -17.41 -16.87 -4.03
N SER A 137 -17.39 -17.12 -2.71
CA SER A 137 -18.60 -17.57 -2.00
C SER A 137 -19.71 -16.52 -1.99
N LEU A 138 -19.37 -15.23 -2.09
CA LEU A 138 -20.35 -14.15 -2.26
C LEU A 138 -20.93 -14.09 -3.68
N TYR A 139 -20.24 -14.64 -4.68
CA TYR A 139 -20.75 -14.76 -6.04
C TYR A 139 -21.55 -16.03 -6.28
N ASP A 140 -21.56 -16.97 -5.33
CA ASP A 140 -22.40 -18.16 -5.41
C ASP A 140 -23.88 -17.77 -5.45
N LYS A 141 -24.65 -18.65 -6.09
CA LYS A 141 -26.11 -18.48 -6.20
C LYS A 141 -26.77 -19.04 -4.95
N ASN A 142 -27.73 -18.29 -4.41
CA ASN A 142 -28.63 -18.77 -3.37
C ASN A 142 -29.60 -19.83 -3.91
N GLU A 143 -30.47 -20.36 -3.04
CA GLU A 143 -31.50 -21.35 -3.40
C GLU A 143 -32.42 -20.87 -4.54
N ASP A 144 -32.63 -19.55 -4.65
CA ASP A 144 -33.44 -18.91 -5.71
C ASP A 144 -32.66 -18.64 -7.01
N GLY A 145 -31.40 -19.07 -7.10
CA GLY A 145 -30.55 -18.88 -8.28
C GLY A 145 -29.96 -17.46 -8.43
N GLN A 146 -30.09 -16.61 -7.43
CA GLN A 146 -29.59 -15.23 -7.42
C GLN A 146 -28.20 -15.15 -6.78
N VAL A 147 -27.32 -14.32 -7.34
CA VAL A 147 -26.00 -14.06 -6.79
C VAL A 147 -26.14 -13.36 -5.43
N VAL A 148 -25.50 -13.90 -4.39
CA VAL A 148 -25.62 -13.41 -3.00
C VAL A 148 -25.18 -11.94 -2.89
N LEU A 149 -24.03 -11.58 -3.48
CA LEU A 149 -23.52 -10.22 -3.48
C LEU A 149 -24.49 -9.22 -4.13
N ASP A 150 -25.13 -9.62 -5.24
CA ASP A 150 -26.10 -8.77 -5.94
C ASP A 150 -27.37 -8.57 -5.13
N LEU A 151 -27.83 -9.59 -4.41
CA LEU A 151 -28.96 -9.48 -3.50
C LEU A 151 -28.63 -8.53 -2.33
N LEU A 152 -27.46 -8.68 -1.71
CA LEU A 152 -27.01 -7.80 -0.62
C LEU A 152 -26.88 -6.35 -1.10
N TYR A 153 -26.24 -6.14 -2.25
CA TYR A 153 -26.07 -4.83 -2.84
C TYR A 153 -27.43 -4.16 -3.11
N ARG A 154 -28.41 -4.91 -3.65
CA ARG A 154 -29.78 -4.42 -3.84
C ARG A 154 -30.47 -4.12 -2.51
N ASN A 155 -30.33 -4.97 -1.49
CA ASN A 155 -30.95 -4.73 -0.19
C ASN A 155 -30.40 -3.47 0.51
N VAL A 156 -29.10 -3.22 0.34
CA VAL A 156 -28.41 -2.07 0.92
C VAL A 156 -28.75 -0.78 0.18
N PHE A 157 -28.65 -0.75 -1.15
CA PHE A 157 -28.73 0.50 -1.91
C PHE A 157 -30.01 0.71 -2.71
N GLN A 158 -30.83 -0.33 -2.90
CA GLN A 158 -31.99 -0.28 -3.80
C GLN A 158 -33.33 -0.51 -3.08
N ASN A 159 -33.38 -1.40 -2.09
CA ASN A 159 -34.64 -1.71 -1.41
C ASN A 159 -34.89 -0.76 -0.25
N GLY A 160 -36.05 -0.10 -0.18
CA GLY A 160 -36.52 0.63 1.00
C GLY A 160 -35.60 1.77 1.43
N ILE A 161 -35.93 2.99 1.00
CA ILE A 161 -35.28 4.21 1.48
C ILE A 161 -36.14 4.73 2.63
N GLU A 162 -35.76 4.40 3.85
CA GLU A 162 -36.47 4.89 5.03
C GLU A 162 -36.04 6.33 5.33
N LYS A 163 -36.94 7.17 5.87
CA LYS A 163 -36.67 8.61 6.05
C LYS A 163 -35.66 8.90 7.17
N GLU A 164 -35.44 7.96 8.09
CA GLU A 164 -34.58 8.13 9.28
C GLU A 164 -33.59 6.96 9.39
N ASN A 165 -32.36 7.24 9.88
CA ASN A 165 -31.32 6.23 10.17
C ASN A 165 -30.95 5.27 9.02
N ILE A 166 -31.05 5.73 7.76
CA ILE A 166 -30.76 4.93 6.55
C ILE A 166 -29.43 4.16 6.69
N VAL A 167 -28.36 4.85 7.09
CA VAL A 167 -27.02 4.27 7.13
C VAL A 167 -26.94 3.12 8.14
N GLN A 168 -27.45 3.31 9.37
CA GLN A 168 -27.39 2.30 10.42
C GLN A 168 -28.22 1.06 10.08
N LEU A 169 -29.43 1.25 9.55
CA LEU A 169 -30.29 0.14 9.11
C LEU A 169 -29.64 -0.67 8.00
N LYS A 170 -29.03 0.01 7.02
CA LYS A 170 -28.31 -0.65 5.92
C LYS A 170 -27.04 -1.35 6.38
N ARG A 171 -26.33 -0.78 7.35
CA ARG A 171 -25.18 -1.43 7.98
C ARG A 171 -25.59 -2.73 8.68
N ASN A 172 -26.75 -2.77 9.36
CA ASN A 172 -27.25 -4.00 9.99
C ASN A 172 -27.48 -5.13 8.97
N VAL A 173 -27.94 -4.81 7.75
CA VAL A 173 -28.07 -5.81 6.67
C VAL A 173 -26.73 -6.43 6.31
N ILE A 174 -25.65 -5.63 6.28
CA ILE A 174 -24.30 -6.11 6.02
C ILE A 174 -23.81 -7.01 7.16
N LEU A 175 -23.97 -6.56 8.41
CA LEU A 175 -23.51 -7.28 9.60
C LEU A 175 -24.23 -8.63 9.80
N GLN A 176 -25.49 -8.74 9.39
CA GLN A 176 -26.25 -9.99 9.44
C GLN A 176 -25.74 -11.03 8.42
N ASN A 177 -25.02 -10.61 7.38
CA ASN A 177 -24.42 -11.54 6.42
C ASN A 177 -23.03 -11.98 6.90
N ALA A 178 -22.93 -13.23 7.36
CA ALA A 178 -21.70 -13.78 7.93
C ALA A 178 -20.53 -13.82 6.94
N GLU A 179 -20.77 -14.18 5.67
CA GLU A 179 -19.72 -14.27 4.64
C GLU A 179 -19.17 -12.89 4.28
N LEU A 180 -20.04 -11.88 4.10
CA LEU A 180 -19.62 -10.51 3.79
C LEU A 180 -18.92 -9.86 5.00
N SER A 181 -19.41 -10.11 6.21
CA SER A 181 -18.74 -9.67 7.44
C SER A 181 -17.36 -10.29 7.58
N LYS A 182 -17.23 -11.60 7.34
CA LYS A 182 -15.93 -12.31 7.32
C LYS A 182 -15.00 -11.73 6.26
N TYR A 183 -15.51 -11.44 5.07
CA TYR A 183 -14.75 -10.79 3.99
C TYR A 183 -14.18 -9.44 4.46
N PHE A 184 -15.01 -8.58 5.05
CA PHE A 184 -14.56 -7.26 5.53
C PHE A 184 -13.60 -7.34 6.71
N ILE A 185 -13.77 -8.31 7.61
CA ILE A 185 -12.79 -8.58 8.68
C ILE A 185 -11.44 -8.97 8.07
N TYR A 186 -11.45 -9.84 7.05
CA TYR A 186 -10.21 -10.28 6.40
C TYR A 186 -9.50 -9.11 5.71
N LEU A 187 -10.26 -8.27 5.00
CA LEU A 187 -9.75 -7.06 4.37
C LEU A 187 -9.13 -6.09 5.41
N TYR A 188 -9.78 -5.92 6.57
CA TYR A 188 -9.21 -5.15 7.69
C TYR A 188 -7.87 -5.73 8.16
N GLN A 189 -7.79 -7.05 8.33
CA GLN A 189 -6.54 -7.69 8.76
C GLN A 189 -5.42 -7.49 7.74
N ILE A 190 -5.72 -7.51 6.43
CA ILE A 190 -4.70 -7.22 5.41
C ILE A 190 -4.18 -5.79 5.56
N LEU A 191 -5.08 -4.80 5.66
CA LEU A 191 -4.69 -3.40 5.85
C LEU A 191 -3.87 -3.17 7.12
N LYS A 192 -4.29 -3.80 8.23
CA LYS A 192 -3.55 -3.78 9.49
C LYS A 192 -2.15 -4.39 9.33
N ASN A 193 -2.04 -5.53 8.65
CA ASN A 193 -0.74 -6.19 8.43
C ASN A 193 0.20 -5.35 7.55
N ILE A 194 -0.32 -4.69 6.52
CA ILE A 194 0.44 -3.71 5.71
C ILE A 194 1.01 -2.62 6.62
N ASP A 195 0.19 -2.07 7.52
CA ASP A 195 0.60 -1.01 8.43
C ASP A 195 1.65 -1.44 9.45
N GLU A 196 1.43 -2.60 10.07
CA GLU A 196 2.21 -3.04 11.23
C GLU A 196 3.51 -3.76 10.87
N SER A 197 3.55 -4.49 9.75
CA SER A 197 4.68 -5.36 9.39
C SER A 197 5.77 -4.62 8.60
N LEU A 198 5.39 -3.57 7.86
CA LEU A 198 6.30 -2.80 7.03
C LEU A 198 6.82 -1.58 7.80
N LYS A 199 7.83 -1.77 8.67
CA LYS A 199 8.38 -0.70 9.53
C LYS A 199 9.82 -0.27 9.23
N SER A 200 10.49 -0.94 8.29
CA SER A 200 11.88 -0.65 7.91
C SER A 200 12.00 0.63 7.07
N GLY A 201 13.15 1.31 7.16
CA GLY A 201 13.45 2.50 6.36
C GLY A 201 12.93 3.82 6.94
N SER A 202 13.13 4.90 6.20
CA SER A 202 12.59 6.22 6.56
C SER A 202 11.06 6.21 6.56
N LEU A 203 10.44 7.20 7.24
CA LEU A 203 8.98 7.31 7.29
C LEU A 203 8.35 7.40 5.89
N GLU A 204 9.01 8.10 4.96
CA GLU A 204 8.53 8.28 3.59
C GLU A 204 8.62 6.99 2.76
N GLU A 205 9.76 6.29 2.80
CA GLU A 205 9.95 5.01 2.11
C GLU A 205 8.94 3.97 2.61
N ARG A 206 8.75 3.93 3.94
CA ARG A 206 7.78 3.06 4.59
C ARG A 206 6.36 3.32 4.09
N PHE A 207 5.93 4.58 4.11
CA PHE A 207 4.59 4.94 3.67
C PHE A 207 4.38 4.66 2.18
N ARG A 208 5.39 4.94 1.34
CA ARG A 208 5.35 4.60 -0.11
C ARG A 208 5.15 3.11 -0.32
N LEU A 209 5.87 2.27 0.41
CA LEU A 209 5.74 0.82 0.32
C LEU A 209 4.36 0.36 0.79
N GLN A 210 3.92 0.81 1.98
CA GLN A 210 2.59 0.52 2.51
C GLN A 210 1.48 0.91 1.52
N LYS A 211 1.57 2.12 0.96
CA LYS A 211 0.62 2.63 -0.04
C LYS A 211 0.64 1.83 -1.34
N SER A 212 1.78 1.29 -1.72
CA SER A 212 1.87 0.39 -2.88
C SER A 212 1.05 -0.90 -2.66
N TYR A 213 1.20 -1.57 -1.51
CA TYR A 213 0.42 -2.77 -1.21
C TYR A 213 -1.06 -2.48 -1.02
N SER A 214 -1.43 -1.38 -0.35
CA SER A 214 -2.84 -1.03 -0.17
C SER A 214 -3.52 -0.67 -1.50
N ASN A 215 -2.80 -0.05 -2.44
CA ASN A 215 -3.30 0.18 -3.80
C ASN A 215 -3.49 -1.11 -4.58
N ILE A 216 -2.58 -2.07 -4.47
CA ILE A 216 -2.72 -3.40 -5.08
C ILE A 216 -3.97 -4.09 -4.52
N LEU A 217 -4.10 -4.12 -3.19
CA LEU A 217 -5.28 -4.67 -2.51
C LEU A 217 -6.56 -3.99 -3.00
N ARG A 218 -6.62 -2.65 -3.00
CA ARG A 218 -7.77 -1.89 -3.49
C ARG A 218 -8.16 -2.26 -4.92
N ALA A 219 -7.19 -2.52 -5.79
CA ALA A 219 -7.42 -2.89 -7.19
C ALA A 219 -8.05 -4.28 -7.35
N THR A 220 -7.97 -5.16 -6.34
CA THR A 220 -8.64 -6.47 -6.38
C THR A 220 -10.13 -6.39 -6.05
N LEU A 221 -10.60 -5.28 -5.45
CA LEU A 221 -11.99 -5.13 -5.03
C LEU A 221 -12.87 -4.59 -6.15
N SER A 222 -14.05 -5.20 -6.31
CA SER A 222 -15.09 -4.65 -7.19
C SER A 222 -15.71 -3.36 -6.62
N THR A 223 -16.29 -2.54 -7.51
CA THR A 223 -17.00 -1.31 -7.10
C THR A 223 -18.13 -1.57 -6.11
N LYS A 224 -18.88 -2.67 -6.27
CA LYS A 224 -19.95 -3.06 -5.34
C LYS A 224 -19.38 -3.28 -3.93
N VAL A 225 -18.27 -4.00 -3.83
CA VAL A 225 -17.60 -4.30 -2.56
C VAL A 225 -17.06 -3.02 -1.92
N LEU A 226 -16.44 -2.11 -2.69
CA LEU A 226 -15.96 -0.82 -2.16
C LEU A 226 -17.11 0.02 -1.58
N GLN A 227 -18.25 0.11 -2.27
CA GLN A 227 -19.40 0.86 -1.78
C GLN A 227 -20.02 0.21 -0.54
N LEU A 228 -20.13 -1.12 -0.49
CA LEU A 228 -20.59 -1.84 0.70
C LEU A 228 -19.62 -1.65 1.88
N LEU A 229 -18.32 -1.63 1.63
CA LEU A 229 -17.30 -1.37 2.65
C LEU A 229 -17.46 0.02 3.28
N ALA A 230 -17.82 1.03 2.47
CA ALA A 230 -18.10 2.38 2.96
C ALA A 230 -19.31 2.43 3.92
N ILE A 231 -20.30 1.56 3.75
CA ILE A 231 -21.42 1.42 4.70
C ILE A 231 -21.00 0.63 5.93
N ASN A 232 -20.19 -0.41 5.76
CA ASN A 232 -19.75 -1.25 6.87
C ASN A 232 -18.91 -0.47 7.91
N SER A 233 -17.99 0.38 7.43
CA SER A 233 -16.95 1.00 8.25
C SER A 233 -17.23 2.46 8.65
N CYS A 234 -18.42 2.98 8.32
CA CYS A 234 -18.78 4.37 8.65
C CYS A 234 -18.99 4.60 10.16
N GLU A 235 -19.30 3.54 10.92
CA GLU A 235 -19.56 3.61 12.37
C GLU A 235 -18.89 2.44 13.10
N GLU A 236 -18.56 2.64 14.39
CA GLU A 236 -17.99 1.68 15.36
C GLU A 236 -16.60 1.10 15.02
N PHE A 237 -16.14 1.16 13.77
CA PHE A 237 -14.88 0.58 13.31
C PHE A 237 -13.81 1.65 13.03
N ASP A 238 -13.48 2.48 14.03
CA ASP A 238 -12.59 3.64 13.86
C ASP A 238 -11.20 3.27 13.35
N SER A 239 -10.60 2.17 13.84
CA SER A 239 -9.30 1.70 13.33
C SER A 239 -9.37 1.29 11.86
N TYR A 240 -10.46 0.65 11.45
CA TYR A 240 -10.65 0.28 10.05
C TYR A 240 -10.82 1.54 9.19
N ARG A 241 -11.64 2.48 9.64
CA ARG A 241 -11.83 3.78 8.99
C ARG A 241 -10.50 4.52 8.83
N GLY A 242 -9.69 4.56 9.88
CA GLY A 242 -8.36 5.18 9.86
C GLY A 242 -7.43 4.56 8.81
N TYR A 243 -7.46 3.23 8.59
CA TYR A 243 -6.70 2.62 7.49
C TYR A 243 -7.25 2.99 6.11
N LEU A 244 -8.58 3.03 5.94
CA LEU A 244 -9.19 3.43 4.67
C LEU A 244 -8.83 4.87 4.31
N GLU A 245 -8.84 5.77 5.29
CA GLU A 245 -8.44 7.17 5.15
C GLU A 245 -6.93 7.30 4.86
N LYS A 246 -6.08 6.68 5.68
CA LYS A 246 -4.61 6.70 5.50
C LYS A 246 -4.16 6.29 4.10
N TYR A 247 -4.87 5.34 3.50
CA TYR A 247 -4.52 4.77 2.20
C TYR A 247 -5.37 5.28 1.03
N ASN A 248 -6.20 6.29 1.23
CA ASN A 248 -7.09 6.86 0.20
C ASN A 248 -7.94 5.79 -0.48
N PHE A 249 -8.53 4.89 0.31
CA PHE A 249 -9.03 3.62 -0.21
C PHE A 249 -10.26 3.76 -1.13
N PHE A 250 -10.92 4.92 -1.14
CA PHE A 250 -12.07 5.23 -2.01
C PHE A 250 -11.73 6.13 -3.21
N GLU A 251 -10.44 6.31 -3.54
CA GLU A 251 -9.98 7.23 -4.58
C GLU A 251 -10.61 7.01 -5.98
N HIS A 252 -11.00 5.77 -6.32
CA HIS A 252 -11.62 5.47 -7.62
C HIS A 252 -13.06 4.97 -7.48
N MET A 253 -13.69 5.19 -6.33
CA MET A 253 -15.05 4.74 -6.08
C MET A 253 -16.07 5.78 -6.63
N PRO A 254 -16.98 5.39 -7.52
CA PRO A 254 -18.06 6.25 -7.97
C PRO A 254 -19.18 6.37 -6.92
N PHE A 255 -19.99 7.41 -7.05
CA PHE A 255 -21.12 7.70 -6.16
C PHE A 255 -22.49 7.34 -6.75
N TYR A 256 -22.51 6.59 -7.86
CA TYR A 256 -23.75 6.08 -8.46
C TYR A 256 -24.06 4.65 -7.99
N ILE A 257 -25.28 4.20 -8.22
CA ILE A 257 -25.68 2.81 -8.00
C ILE A 257 -25.12 1.96 -9.14
N VAL A 258 -24.37 0.90 -8.83
CA VAL A 258 -23.78 -0.01 -9.82
C VAL A 258 -24.89 -0.75 -10.56
N GLY A 259 -24.86 -0.72 -11.90
CA GLY A 259 -25.92 -1.22 -12.77
C GLY A 259 -27.03 -0.20 -13.02
N PHE A 260 -26.92 1.00 -12.45
CA PHE A 260 -27.81 2.12 -12.69
C PHE A 260 -27.06 3.45 -12.54
N GLU A 261 -26.04 3.63 -13.39
CA GLU A 261 -24.98 4.64 -13.27
C GLU A 261 -25.47 6.09 -13.27
N ARG A 262 -26.70 6.33 -13.76
CA ARG A 262 -27.35 7.65 -13.71
C ARG A 262 -27.83 8.03 -12.31
N ALA A 263 -28.18 7.04 -11.48
CA ALA A 263 -28.78 7.27 -10.18
C ALA A 263 -27.72 7.48 -9.11
N LEU A 264 -27.94 8.52 -8.31
CA LEU A 264 -27.10 8.82 -7.18
C LEU A 264 -27.32 7.81 -6.06
N ASN A 265 -26.24 7.31 -5.48
CA ASN A 265 -26.30 6.43 -4.33
C ASN A 265 -26.34 7.28 -3.05
N VAL A 266 -27.53 7.71 -2.65
CA VAL A 266 -27.72 8.63 -1.52
C VAL A 266 -27.27 8.01 -0.19
N THR A 267 -27.57 6.73 0.03
CA THR A 267 -27.14 6.01 1.23
C THR A 267 -25.63 5.99 1.37
N LEU A 268 -24.91 5.76 0.27
CA LEU A 268 -23.45 5.83 0.24
C LEU A 268 -22.94 7.23 0.57
N LEU A 269 -23.54 8.27 -0.02
CA LEU A 269 -23.11 9.64 0.24
C LEU A 269 -23.28 10.06 1.69
N PHE A 270 -24.35 9.59 2.37
CA PHE A 270 -24.52 9.84 3.79
C PHE A 270 -23.52 9.09 4.65
N SER A 271 -23.18 7.84 4.33
CA SER A 271 -22.16 7.11 5.09
C SER A 271 -20.77 7.74 4.96
N LEU A 272 -20.51 8.35 3.81
CA LEU A 272 -19.25 9.02 3.49
C LEU A 272 -19.01 10.30 4.31
N LYS A 273 -20.02 10.85 5.00
CA LYS A 273 -19.85 11.94 5.97
C LYS A 273 -19.01 11.55 7.19
N SER A 274 -18.97 10.26 7.53
CA SER A 274 -18.23 9.77 8.69
C SER A 274 -16.72 9.66 8.45
N TYR A 275 -16.26 9.92 7.23
CA TYR A 275 -14.88 9.79 6.79
C TYR A 275 -14.22 11.16 6.60
N SER A 276 -12.91 11.22 6.84
CA SER A 276 -12.10 12.38 6.46
C SER A 276 -11.92 12.49 4.94
N TYR A 277 -11.62 13.71 4.46
CA TYR A 277 -11.38 13.96 3.03
C TYR A 277 -10.23 13.12 2.45
N ASP A 278 -9.29 12.67 3.28
CA ASP A 278 -8.14 11.87 2.85
C ASP A 278 -8.58 10.54 2.20
N VAL A 279 -9.73 9.97 2.59
CA VAL A 279 -10.25 8.73 2.02
C VAL A 279 -10.43 8.79 0.50
N TYR A 280 -10.67 9.98 -0.05
CA TYR A 280 -10.88 10.20 -1.48
C TYR A 280 -9.58 10.43 -2.25
N GLY A 281 -8.47 10.77 -1.59
CA GLY A 281 -7.22 11.12 -2.27
C GLY A 281 -7.43 12.07 -3.44
N ASN A 282 -6.94 11.68 -4.63
CA ASN A 282 -7.10 12.44 -5.88
C ASN A 282 -8.31 11.99 -6.71
N SER A 283 -9.44 11.70 -6.06
CA SER A 283 -10.62 11.16 -6.73
C SER A 283 -11.19 12.10 -7.79
N LYS A 284 -11.29 11.60 -9.02
CA LYS A 284 -12.00 12.26 -10.12
C LYS A 284 -13.49 12.35 -9.86
N TYR A 285 -14.08 11.31 -9.25
CA TYR A 285 -15.49 11.30 -8.90
C TYR A 285 -15.82 12.33 -7.84
N TYR A 286 -14.97 12.46 -6.82
CA TYR A 286 -15.14 13.47 -5.78
C TYR A 286 -15.01 14.89 -6.33
N SER A 287 -13.95 15.16 -7.09
CA SER A 287 -13.76 16.48 -7.71
C SER A 287 -14.87 16.86 -8.68
N GLU A 288 -15.34 15.92 -9.50
CA GLU A 288 -16.51 16.14 -10.38
C GLU A 288 -17.78 16.41 -9.57
N PHE A 289 -18.02 15.63 -8.50
CA PHE A 289 -19.20 15.78 -7.65
C PHE A 289 -19.25 17.14 -6.94
N VAL A 290 -18.13 17.58 -6.35
CA VAL A 290 -18.02 18.85 -5.63
C VAL A 290 -18.07 20.05 -6.58
N SER A 291 -17.55 19.92 -7.81
CA SER A 291 -17.59 21.01 -8.81
C SER A 291 -19.02 21.45 -9.15
N LYS A 292 -20.02 20.58 -8.93
CA LYS A 292 -21.45 20.92 -9.05
C LYS A 292 -21.89 21.57 -7.74
N SER A 293 -22.04 22.89 -7.77
CA SER A 293 -22.19 23.79 -6.60
C SER A 293 -23.24 23.38 -5.56
N ASN A 294 -24.27 22.61 -5.92
CA ASN A 294 -25.32 22.20 -4.99
C ASN A 294 -25.20 20.76 -4.47
N MET A 295 -24.31 19.95 -5.05
CA MET A 295 -24.03 18.59 -4.54
C MET A 295 -23.04 18.59 -3.39
N ASN A 296 -22.19 19.61 -3.31
CA ASN A 296 -21.29 19.83 -2.18
C ASN A 296 -22.04 20.04 -0.85
N LEU A 297 -23.31 20.50 -0.91
CA LEU A 297 -24.18 20.66 0.25
C LEU A 297 -24.33 19.35 1.05
N ILE A 298 -24.19 18.19 0.41
CA ILE A 298 -24.25 16.91 1.11
C ILE A 298 -23.08 16.77 2.08
N PHE A 299 -21.86 17.14 1.67
CA PHE A 299 -20.67 16.96 2.49
C PHE A 299 -20.46 18.12 3.49
N GLU A 300 -20.81 19.35 3.11
CA GLU A 300 -20.53 20.54 3.92
C GLU A 300 -21.62 20.87 4.96
N ASN A 301 -22.87 20.47 4.72
CA ASN A 301 -23.97 20.84 5.61
C ASN A 301 -24.23 19.75 6.67
N SER A 302 -23.98 20.08 7.94
CA SER A 302 -24.22 19.21 9.10
C SER A 302 -25.70 18.96 9.41
N GLU A 303 -26.62 19.74 8.82
CA GLU A 303 -28.07 19.54 8.98
C GLU A 303 -28.61 18.45 8.02
N VAL A 304 -27.85 18.09 6.98
CA VAL A 304 -28.24 17.08 5.99
C VAL A 304 -27.91 15.68 6.53
N ASN A 305 -28.70 15.13 7.44
CA ASN A 305 -28.39 13.83 8.06
C ASN A 305 -29.25 12.67 7.54
N ASN A 306 -30.27 12.97 6.73
CA ASN A 306 -31.14 11.97 6.13
C ASN A 306 -31.67 12.45 4.78
N LEU A 307 -32.37 11.55 4.07
CA LEU A 307 -32.90 11.85 2.74
C LEU A 307 -33.91 13.01 2.79
N SER A 308 -34.78 13.07 3.80
CA SER A 308 -35.79 14.13 3.92
C SER A 308 -35.14 15.51 3.97
N SER A 309 -34.20 15.72 4.90
CA SER A 309 -33.48 16.98 5.07
C SER A 309 -32.68 17.36 3.82
N PHE A 310 -32.16 16.36 3.10
CA PHE A 310 -31.50 16.60 1.82
C PHE A 310 -32.46 17.09 0.74
N LEU A 311 -33.60 16.39 0.56
CA LEU A 311 -34.63 16.78 -0.40
C LEU A 311 -35.20 18.16 -0.04
N ASP A 312 -35.39 18.46 1.24
CA ASP A 312 -35.84 19.77 1.74
C ASP A 312 -34.90 20.90 1.29
N ILE A 313 -33.59 20.72 1.49
CA ILE A 313 -32.59 21.71 1.12
C ILE A 313 -32.48 21.88 -0.40
N ILE A 314 -32.56 20.79 -1.15
CA ILE A 314 -32.48 20.83 -2.61
C ILE A 314 -33.71 21.52 -3.21
N PHE A 315 -34.91 21.11 -2.78
CA PHE A 315 -36.15 21.51 -3.43
C PHE A 315 -36.80 22.76 -2.83
N SER A 316 -36.37 23.22 -1.65
CA SER A 316 -36.74 24.56 -1.16
C SER A 316 -36.37 25.69 -2.12
N LYS A 317 -35.43 25.46 -3.04
CA LYS A 317 -35.00 26.41 -4.07
C LYS A 317 -35.82 26.36 -5.37
N ILE A 318 -36.83 25.48 -5.46
CA ILE A 318 -37.71 25.43 -6.63
C ILE A 318 -38.52 26.72 -6.71
N ASP A 319 -38.39 27.43 -7.83
CA ASP A 319 -39.29 28.52 -8.25
C ASP A 319 -40.56 27.93 -8.89
N GLU A 320 -41.65 27.95 -8.12
CA GLU A 320 -42.98 27.47 -8.52
C GLU A 320 -43.55 28.20 -9.76
N LYS A 321 -43.00 29.36 -10.12
CA LYS A 321 -43.47 30.15 -11.27
C LYS A 321 -42.97 29.64 -12.60
N LYS A 322 -41.99 28.72 -12.62
CA LYS A 322 -41.43 28.18 -13.87
C LYS A 322 -42.27 27.01 -14.38
N ILE A 323 -42.80 27.19 -15.58
CA ILE A 323 -43.70 26.24 -16.24
C ILE A 323 -42.97 25.59 -17.42
N CYS A 324 -43.05 24.27 -17.53
CA CYS A 324 -42.60 23.50 -18.69
C CYS A 324 -43.80 23.15 -19.59
N LYS A 325 -43.61 23.22 -20.91
CA LYS A 325 -44.63 22.86 -21.90
C LYS A 325 -44.25 21.58 -22.63
N VAL A 326 -45.14 20.59 -22.60
CA VAL A 326 -44.95 19.29 -23.23
C VAL A 326 -45.95 19.13 -24.37
N LYS A 327 -45.45 18.98 -25.60
CA LYS A 327 -46.31 18.73 -26.75
C LYS A 327 -46.93 17.34 -26.66
N VAL A 328 -48.25 17.24 -26.73
CA VAL A 328 -48.96 15.96 -26.77
C VAL A 328 -49.18 15.59 -28.23
N VAL A 329 -48.67 14.43 -28.64
CA VAL A 329 -48.93 13.89 -29.98
C VAL A 329 -50.27 13.16 -29.91
N ASP A 330 -51.16 13.40 -30.86
CA ASP A 330 -52.47 12.75 -31.04
C ASP A 330 -53.57 13.06 -30.00
N ASN A 331 -53.70 14.30 -29.52
CA ASN A 331 -54.85 14.73 -28.72
C ASN A 331 -55.59 15.93 -29.36
N PRO A 332 -56.87 15.80 -29.76
CA PRO A 332 -57.61 16.87 -30.43
C PRO A 332 -57.95 18.08 -29.53
N ASP A 333 -57.88 17.95 -28.21
CA ASP A 333 -58.26 19.02 -27.27
C ASP A 333 -57.09 19.89 -26.78
N TYR A 334 -55.83 19.45 -26.94
CA TYR A 334 -54.65 20.17 -26.44
C TYR A 334 -53.38 19.92 -27.28
N ASP A 335 -52.75 20.99 -27.76
CA ASP A 335 -51.43 20.92 -28.43
C ASP A 335 -50.28 20.72 -27.41
N TYR A 336 -50.43 21.24 -26.19
CA TYR A 336 -49.38 21.22 -25.15
C TYR A 336 -50.00 21.08 -23.74
N LEU A 337 -49.33 20.31 -22.86
CA LEU A 337 -49.58 20.26 -21.41
C LEU A 337 -48.56 21.17 -20.70
N GLU A 338 -49.02 21.92 -19.69
CA GLU A 338 -48.19 22.82 -18.91
C GLU A 338 -48.01 22.27 -17.49
N PHE A 339 -46.76 22.11 -17.04
CA PHE A 339 -46.42 21.56 -15.73
C PHE A 339 -45.53 22.50 -14.92
N TYR A 340 -45.74 22.54 -13.61
CA TYR A 340 -44.83 23.17 -12.65
C TYR A 340 -44.56 22.23 -11.47
N ALA A 341 -43.38 22.37 -10.87
CA ALA A 341 -43.00 21.61 -9.68
C ALA A 341 -43.18 22.48 -8.43
N LYS A 342 -43.61 21.87 -7.33
CA LYS A 342 -43.67 22.50 -6.01
C LYS A 342 -43.26 21.50 -4.95
N TYR A 343 -42.64 22.01 -3.88
CA TYR A 343 -42.15 21.21 -2.77
C TYR A 343 -42.72 21.71 -1.44
N ASP A 344 -43.62 20.93 -0.85
CA ASP A 344 -44.24 21.18 0.47
C ASP A 344 -43.94 20.00 1.42
N GLY A 345 -42.67 19.59 1.52
CA GLY A 345 -42.23 18.37 2.22
C GLY A 345 -42.36 17.09 1.39
N GLU A 346 -43.16 17.12 0.32
CA GLU A 346 -43.15 16.15 -0.78
C GLU A 346 -43.02 16.91 -2.10
N LEU A 347 -42.16 16.40 -2.99
CA LEU A 347 -42.06 16.91 -4.36
C LEU A 347 -43.34 16.54 -5.11
N ASN A 348 -44.01 17.51 -5.70
CA ASN A 348 -45.25 17.33 -6.45
C ASN A 348 -45.17 18.05 -7.79
N ILE A 349 -45.70 17.44 -8.86
CA ILE A 349 -45.86 18.09 -10.16
C ILE A 349 -47.35 18.37 -10.40
N TYR A 350 -47.62 19.62 -10.76
CA TYR A 350 -48.96 20.12 -11.01
C TYR A 350 -49.11 20.45 -12.49
N GLU A 351 -50.17 19.93 -13.12
CA GLU A 351 -50.62 20.42 -14.41
C GLU A 351 -51.39 21.74 -14.22
N ALA A 352 -51.07 22.77 -15.00
CA ALA A 352 -51.64 24.13 -14.88
C ALA A 352 -53.18 24.20 -14.99
N LYS A 353 -53.85 23.12 -15.41
CA LYS A 353 -55.31 22.96 -15.48
C LYS A 353 -55.91 21.99 -14.45
N ASN A 354 -55.28 21.84 -13.28
CA ASN A 354 -55.80 21.11 -12.10
C ASN A 354 -55.80 19.57 -12.18
N ARG A 355 -54.85 18.95 -12.89
CA ARG A 355 -54.56 17.51 -12.69
C ARG A 355 -53.27 17.35 -11.89
N ILE A 356 -53.34 16.58 -10.80
CA ILE A 356 -52.25 16.39 -9.84
C ILE A 356 -51.52 15.11 -10.20
N ILE A 357 -50.18 15.17 -10.29
CA ILE A 357 -49.33 13.98 -10.28
C ILE A 357 -48.44 14.03 -9.04
N GLN A 358 -48.69 13.14 -8.09
CA GLN A 358 -47.90 13.00 -6.86
C GLN A 358 -46.76 12.00 -7.10
N PHE A 359 -45.60 12.18 -6.46
CA PHE A 359 -44.54 11.16 -6.49
C PHE A 359 -44.73 10.15 -5.35
N GLU A 360 -44.48 8.86 -5.57
CA GLU A 360 -44.42 7.88 -4.47
C GLU A 360 -42.99 7.82 -3.92
N GLU A 361 -42.86 7.89 -2.59
CA GLU A 361 -41.57 7.91 -1.88
C GLU A 361 -40.72 6.62 -2.03
N LYS A 362 -41.23 5.61 -2.74
CA LYS A 362 -40.62 4.27 -2.82
C LYS A 362 -39.72 4.03 -4.04
N GLY A 363 -39.71 4.92 -5.02
CA GLY A 363 -39.22 4.56 -6.35
C GLY A 363 -37.91 5.22 -6.78
N LEU A 364 -36.75 4.89 -6.18
CA LEU A 364 -35.43 5.14 -6.81
C LEU A 364 -35.27 4.40 -8.16
N PHE A 365 -36.22 3.53 -8.50
CA PHE A 365 -36.24 2.69 -9.70
C PHE A 365 -37.54 2.95 -10.47
N PRO A 366 -37.49 3.52 -11.68
CA PRO A 366 -38.70 3.77 -12.45
C PRO A 366 -39.25 2.44 -12.98
N LYS A 367 -40.51 2.12 -12.64
CA LYS A 367 -41.31 1.26 -13.51
C LYS A 367 -41.98 2.13 -14.58
N LYS A 368 -42.04 1.64 -15.81
CA LYS A 368 -42.86 2.25 -16.88
C LYS A 368 -44.33 2.10 -16.49
N ASN A 369 -44.90 3.08 -15.81
CA ASN A 369 -46.34 3.13 -15.59
C ASN A 369 -46.94 4.32 -16.37
N GLN A 370 -47.96 4.01 -17.16
CA GLN A 370 -48.67 4.93 -18.04
C GLN A 370 -49.81 5.65 -17.32
N ILE A 371 -49.89 6.95 -17.62
CA ILE A 371 -51.09 7.78 -17.89
C ILE A 371 -52.06 8.01 -16.72
N LEU A 372 -52.22 9.31 -16.39
CA LEU A 372 -53.24 9.93 -15.52
C LEU A 372 -54.61 9.21 -15.42
N PRO A 373 -55.43 9.44 -14.36
CA PRO A 373 -55.32 10.46 -13.31
C PRO A 373 -55.26 9.88 -11.87
N LYS A 374 -54.44 10.50 -11.00
CA LYS A 374 -54.09 10.02 -9.65
C LYS A 374 -53.35 8.68 -9.61
N GLU A 375 -52.22 8.61 -10.29
CA GLU A 375 -51.22 7.59 -9.97
C GLU A 375 -49.85 8.22 -9.82
N LYS A 376 -49.03 7.53 -9.02
CA LYS A 376 -47.83 8.09 -8.43
C LYS A 376 -46.65 7.92 -9.38
N LEU A 377 -45.86 8.98 -9.60
CA LEU A 377 -44.66 8.90 -10.43
C LEU A 377 -43.49 8.33 -9.62
N ASP A 378 -42.73 7.42 -10.23
CA ASP A 378 -41.40 7.02 -9.75
C ASP A 378 -40.35 8.02 -10.27
N PHE A 379 -39.30 8.28 -9.47
CA PHE A 379 -38.28 9.27 -9.83
C PHE A 379 -36.86 8.83 -9.47
N VAL A 380 -35.90 9.22 -10.30
CA VAL A 380 -34.48 8.94 -10.09
C VAL A 380 -33.79 10.22 -9.68
N LEU A 381 -33.18 10.20 -8.50
CA LEU A 381 -32.28 11.28 -8.11
C LEU A 381 -30.93 11.09 -8.82
N THR A 382 -30.50 12.10 -9.56
CA THR A 382 -29.26 12.11 -10.34
C THR A 382 -28.37 13.27 -9.91
N GLN A 383 -27.17 13.36 -10.50
CA GLN A 383 -26.26 14.49 -10.26
C GLN A 383 -26.80 15.85 -10.72
N ILE A 384 -27.82 15.86 -11.57
CA ILE A 384 -28.40 17.08 -12.17
C ILE A 384 -29.83 17.35 -11.68
N GLY A 385 -30.32 16.61 -10.68
CA GLY A 385 -31.66 16.77 -10.13
C GLY A 385 -32.50 15.50 -10.22
N VAL A 386 -33.82 15.65 -10.19
CA VAL A 386 -34.76 14.54 -10.21
C VAL A 386 -35.23 14.27 -11.63
N GLU A 387 -34.89 13.09 -12.14
CA GLU A 387 -35.37 12.60 -13.41
C GLU A 387 -36.63 11.75 -13.23
N PHE A 388 -37.64 11.96 -14.06
CA PHE A 388 -38.84 11.12 -14.08
C PHE A 388 -39.33 10.96 -15.52
N ASN A 389 -40.04 9.86 -15.78
CA ASN A 389 -40.60 9.60 -17.09
C ASN A 389 -42.08 9.94 -17.10
N LEU A 390 -42.51 10.69 -18.12
CA LEU A 390 -43.92 10.96 -18.38
C LEU A 390 -44.18 10.64 -19.86
N LEU A 391 -45.11 9.72 -20.11
CA LEU A 391 -45.31 9.12 -21.43
C LEU A 391 -43.99 8.46 -21.91
N ASP A 392 -43.52 8.80 -23.13
CA ASP A 392 -42.25 8.32 -23.70
C ASP A 392 -41.10 9.34 -23.56
N GLN A 393 -41.26 10.34 -22.70
CA GLN A 393 -40.28 11.43 -22.54
C GLN A 393 -39.71 11.44 -21.12
N THR A 394 -38.42 11.72 -21.01
CA THR A 394 -37.73 11.91 -19.73
C THR A 394 -37.66 13.41 -19.41
N PHE A 395 -38.07 13.75 -18.20
CA PHE A 395 -38.06 15.11 -17.69
C PHE A 395 -37.13 15.20 -16.51
N ILE A 396 -36.48 16.36 -16.36
CA ILE A 396 -35.56 16.64 -15.28
C ILE A 396 -36.08 17.84 -14.51
N ILE A 397 -36.41 17.65 -13.24
CA ILE A 397 -36.50 18.72 -12.27
C ILE A 397 -35.09 19.00 -11.79
N ASN A 398 -34.46 20.03 -12.38
CA ASN A 398 -33.19 20.52 -11.92
C ASN A 398 -33.40 21.78 -11.05
N PRO A 399 -33.48 21.64 -9.72
CA PRO A 399 -33.62 22.79 -8.82
C PRO A 399 -32.40 23.72 -8.85
N PHE A 400 -31.34 23.34 -9.55
CA PHE A 400 -30.09 24.07 -9.69
C PHE A 400 -29.95 24.80 -11.03
N ASP A 401 -30.91 24.64 -11.95
CA ASP A 401 -30.91 25.29 -13.26
C ASP A 401 -31.88 26.48 -13.32
N SER A 402 -31.53 27.44 -14.18
CA SER A 402 -32.44 28.48 -14.66
C SER A 402 -33.73 27.91 -15.26
N GLN A 403 -33.69 26.74 -15.89
CA GLN A 403 -34.86 25.98 -16.31
C GLN A 403 -35.10 24.86 -15.30
N ILE A 404 -36.02 25.09 -14.36
CA ILE A 404 -36.28 24.13 -13.28
C ILE A 404 -36.80 22.80 -13.79
N LEU A 405 -37.55 22.82 -14.89
CA LEU A 405 -38.10 21.64 -15.53
C LEU A 405 -37.82 21.69 -17.03
N PHE A 406 -36.99 20.77 -17.53
CA PHE A 406 -36.72 20.65 -18.95
C PHE A 406 -36.78 19.20 -19.41
N LYS A 407 -37.10 19.03 -20.69
CA LYS A 407 -37.14 17.74 -21.37
C LYS A 407 -35.73 17.34 -21.79
N LYS A 408 -35.39 16.06 -21.61
CA LYS A 408 -34.19 15.46 -22.18
C LYS A 408 -34.61 14.34 -23.14
N GLU A 409 -33.85 14.15 -24.21
CA GLU A 409 -34.01 12.94 -25.02
C GLU A 409 -33.73 11.72 -24.14
N ASN A 410 -34.59 10.70 -24.26
CA ASN A 410 -34.45 9.48 -23.49
C ASN A 410 -33.10 8.84 -23.87
N PRO A 411 -32.15 8.70 -22.94
CA PRO A 411 -30.80 8.22 -23.27
C PRO A 411 -30.73 6.70 -23.47
N LEU A 412 -31.87 6.02 -23.68
CA LEU A 412 -31.95 4.59 -23.97
C LEU A 412 -31.47 4.26 -25.38
#